data_AF-A0A9Q3CUT2-F1
#
_entry.id   AF-A0A9Q3CUT2-F1
#
_cell.length_a   1.000
_cell.length_b   1.000
_cell.length_c   1.000
_cell.angle_alpha   90.00
_cell.angle_beta   90.00
_cell.angle_gamma   90.00
#
_symmetry.space_group_name_H-M   'P 1'
#
loop_
_entity.id
_entity.type
_entity.pdbx_description
1 polymer ?
#
loop_
_entity_poly.entity_id
_entity_poly.type
_entity_poly.pdbx_seq_one_letter_code
_entity_poly.pdbx_strand_id
1 'polypeptide(L)'
;MRQYHEKNDWSWWKYEVITKWANNSWRLKMENAFESAIFNSKKDKPLTWFFKKKDRLSALHPDMSDTMINIEISRKCGGELEHAIKFRCLEPCSTKDYIDTMEDIITRKIIGKTWTKIPMESKMVPKISREDRTPEKPVLKCHKCGSTSNLANTFTKKTKIKEVQVIEEAQCTEEKEESGLDSAVS
;
A
#
# COMPACT_ATOMS: atom_id res chain seq x y z
N MET A 1 46.20 15.64 -36.50
CA MET A 1 46.08 14.26 -35.97
C MET A 1 44.60 13.94 -35.85
N ARG A 2 44.08 13.00 -36.63
CA ARG A 2 42.68 12.59 -36.56
C ARG A 2 42.62 11.53 -35.45
N GLN A 3 42.03 11.87 -34.30
CA GLN A 3 41.94 10.93 -33.18
C GLN A 3 41.15 9.71 -33.65
N TYR A 4 41.75 8.53 -33.50
CA TYR A 4 41.04 7.27 -33.65
C TYR A 4 40.02 7.23 -32.51
N HIS A 5 38.76 7.51 -32.82
CA HIS A 5 37.68 6.99 -32.00
C HIS A 5 37.72 5.48 -32.22
N GLU A 6 38.36 4.76 -31.31
CA GLU A 6 38.00 3.36 -31.06
C GLU A 6 36.47 3.28 -31.07
N LYS A 7 35.90 2.21 -31.62
CA LYS A 7 34.44 2.08 -31.78
C LYS A 7 33.80 2.12 -30.38
N ASN A 8 33.53 3.33 -29.90
CA ASN A 8 33.04 3.57 -28.57
C ASN A 8 31.67 2.92 -28.48
N ASP A 9 31.49 2.11 -27.45
CA ASP A 9 30.21 1.46 -27.19
C ASP A 9 29.12 2.52 -26.97
N TRP A 10 27.86 2.17 -27.25
CA TRP A 10 26.72 3.07 -27.04
C TRP A 10 26.64 3.58 -25.60
N SER A 11 27.02 2.74 -24.65
CA SER A 11 27.10 3.08 -23.23
C SER A 11 28.05 4.27 -22.97
N TRP A 12 29.19 4.32 -23.67
CA TRP A 12 30.15 5.40 -23.58
C TRP A 12 29.57 6.70 -24.14
N TRP A 13 28.93 6.65 -25.32
CA TRP A 13 28.28 7.82 -25.90
C TRP A 13 27.16 8.37 -25.03
N LYS A 14 26.35 7.48 -24.44
CA LYS A 14 25.29 7.87 -23.51
C LYS A 14 25.87 8.61 -22.30
N TYR A 15 26.94 8.10 -21.72
CA TYR A 15 27.64 8.76 -20.61
C TYR A 15 28.22 10.12 -21.02
N GLU A 16 28.88 10.21 -22.16
CA GLU A 16 29.53 11.45 -22.61
C GLU A 16 28.49 12.54 -22.92
N VAL A 17 27.39 12.18 -23.58
CA VAL A 17 26.27 13.10 -23.87
C VAL A 17 25.64 13.61 -22.58
N ILE A 18 25.38 12.72 -21.61
CA ILE A 18 24.87 13.13 -20.30
C ILE A 18 25.90 14.05 -19.62
N THR A 19 27.17 13.68 -19.58
CA THR A 19 28.21 14.48 -18.91
C THR A 19 28.36 15.87 -19.49
N LYS A 20 28.33 15.99 -20.82
CA LYS A 20 28.51 17.29 -21.49
C LYS A 20 27.25 18.15 -21.44
N TRP A 21 26.06 17.55 -21.61
CA TRP A 21 24.83 18.30 -21.90
C TRP A 21 23.75 18.19 -20.81
N ALA A 22 23.91 17.31 -19.81
CA ALA A 22 23.01 17.26 -18.65
C ALA A 22 23.30 18.42 -17.69
N ASN A 23 22.67 19.55 -17.95
CA ASN A 23 22.62 20.65 -17.00
C ASN A 23 21.71 20.32 -15.79
N ASN A 24 21.86 21.08 -14.69
CA ASN A 24 21.08 20.88 -13.46
C ASN A 24 19.57 20.95 -13.72
N SER A 25 19.11 21.80 -14.66
CA SER A 25 17.71 21.89 -15.03
C SER A 25 17.18 20.62 -15.71
N TRP A 26 18.00 19.92 -16.49
CA TRP A 26 17.65 18.65 -17.09
C TRP A 26 17.54 17.54 -16.02
N ARG A 27 18.49 17.49 -15.08
CA ARG A 27 18.45 16.53 -13.95
C ARG A 27 17.17 16.71 -13.14
N LEU A 28 16.87 17.94 -12.74
CA LEU A 28 15.65 18.26 -11.99
C LEU A 28 14.38 17.88 -12.77
N LYS A 29 14.34 18.11 -14.09
CA LYS A 29 13.21 17.68 -14.93
C LYS A 29 13.06 16.16 -14.94
N MET A 30 14.16 15.41 -15.02
CA MET A 30 14.14 13.95 -15.04
C MET A 30 13.73 13.38 -13.68
N GLU A 31 14.24 13.94 -12.58
CA GLU A 31 13.85 13.60 -11.21
C GLU A 31 12.36 13.85 -10.99
N ASN A 32 11.87 15.06 -11.30
CA ASN A 32 10.45 15.39 -11.21
C ASN A 32 9.58 14.46 -12.07
N ALA A 33 10.05 14.10 -13.27
CA ALA A 33 9.35 13.18 -14.17
C ALA A 33 9.38 11.72 -13.66
N PHE A 34 10.34 11.36 -12.82
CA PHE A 34 10.38 10.06 -12.14
C PHE A 34 9.45 10.07 -10.93
N GLU A 35 9.52 11.10 -10.08
CA GLU A 35 8.71 11.24 -8.88
C GLU A 35 7.21 11.34 -9.15
N SER A 36 6.82 12.16 -10.12
CA SER A 36 5.41 12.34 -10.50
C SER A 36 4.79 11.10 -11.15
N ALA A 37 5.60 10.16 -11.61
CA ALA A 37 5.14 9.07 -12.43
C ALA A 37 4.85 7.82 -11.60
N ILE A 38 3.74 7.88 -10.88
CA ILE A 38 3.15 6.78 -10.12
C ILE A 38 2.55 5.77 -11.10
N PHE A 39 2.69 4.48 -10.80
CA PHE A 39 2.12 3.42 -11.63
C PHE A 39 0.59 3.38 -11.53
N ASN A 40 -0.11 3.28 -12.67
CA ASN A 40 -1.55 3.08 -12.71
C ASN A 40 -1.94 1.82 -13.47
N SER A 41 -2.44 0.80 -12.75
CA SER A 41 -2.82 -0.50 -13.32
C SER A 41 -3.92 -0.45 -14.39
N LYS A 42 -4.71 0.63 -14.46
CA LYS A 42 -5.76 0.79 -15.48
C LYS A 42 -5.26 1.41 -16.79
N LYS A 43 -4.17 2.17 -16.72
CA LYS A 43 -3.66 2.98 -17.84
C LYS A 43 -2.34 2.46 -18.39
N ASP A 44 -1.47 1.98 -17.50
CA ASP A 44 -0.10 1.63 -17.81
C ASP A 44 0.06 0.12 -17.98
N LYS A 45 0.81 -0.29 -19.01
CA LYS A 45 1.25 -1.69 -19.16
C LYS A 45 2.54 -1.90 -18.35
N PRO A 46 2.61 -2.89 -17.45
CA PRO A 46 3.73 -3.08 -16.53
C PRO A 46 5.09 -3.11 -17.21
N LEU A 47 5.29 -3.97 -18.21
CA LEU A 47 6.52 -4.06 -19.00
C LEU A 47 7.00 -2.70 -19.53
N THR A 48 6.13 -1.99 -20.26
CA THR A 48 6.49 -0.72 -20.91
C THR A 48 6.76 0.38 -19.90
N TRP A 49 5.98 0.42 -18.82
CA TRP A 49 6.15 1.42 -17.78
C TRP A 49 7.46 1.16 -17.02
N PHE A 50 7.74 -0.10 -16.68
CA PHE A 50 8.94 -0.49 -15.94
C PHE A 50 10.21 -0.11 -16.71
N PHE A 51 10.31 -0.48 -18.00
CA PHE A 51 11.48 -0.12 -18.80
C PHE A 51 11.66 1.40 -18.94
N LYS A 52 10.57 2.14 -19.14
CA LYS A 52 10.62 3.61 -19.19
C LYS A 52 11.14 4.22 -17.87
N LYS A 53 10.87 3.59 -16.74
CA LYS A 53 11.40 4.02 -15.43
C LYS A 53 12.86 3.62 -15.25
N LYS A 54 13.20 2.39 -15.61
CA LYS A 54 14.59 1.90 -15.62
C LYS A 54 15.47 2.82 -16.45
N ASP A 55 15.08 3.16 -17.67
CA ASP A 55 15.85 4.04 -18.56
C ASP A 55 16.10 5.43 -17.95
N ARG A 56 15.10 5.99 -17.27
CA ARG A 56 15.21 7.29 -16.59
C ARG A 56 16.15 7.22 -15.40
N LEU A 57 16.00 6.20 -14.55
CA LEU A 57 16.87 6.00 -13.40
C LEU A 57 18.31 5.72 -13.81
N SER A 58 18.54 4.86 -14.81
CA SER A 58 19.88 4.60 -15.35
C SER A 58 20.51 5.82 -16.00
N ALA A 59 19.72 6.79 -16.46
CA ALA A 59 20.24 8.06 -16.97
C ALA A 59 20.60 9.06 -15.86
N LEU A 60 19.91 9.01 -14.71
CA LEU A 60 20.19 9.85 -13.54
C LEU A 60 21.33 9.28 -12.68
N HIS A 61 21.34 7.96 -12.50
CA HIS A 61 22.24 7.22 -11.62
C HIS A 61 22.84 6.04 -12.40
N PRO A 62 23.85 6.29 -13.26
CA PRO A 62 24.49 5.22 -14.04
C PRO A 62 25.21 4.19 -13.17
N ASP A 63 25.64 4.57 -11.96
CA ASP A 63 26.39 3.70 -11.03
C ASP A 63 25.48 2.82 -10.16
N MET A 64 24.15 2.96 -10.29
CA MET A 64 23.19 2.20 -9.48
C MET A 64 23.04 0.77 -10.00
N SER A 65 23.05 -0.21 -9.09
CA SER A 65 22.83 -1.62 -9.45
C SER A 65 21.41 -1.85 -10.00
N ASP A 66 21.28 -2.83 -10.89
CA ASP A 66 19.97 -3.22 -11.44
C ASP A 66 18.97 -3.64 -10.36
N THR A 67 19.44 -4.28 -9.29
CA THR A 67 18.61 -4.64 -8.14
C THR A 67 18.06 -3.40 -7.44
N MET A 68 18.90 -2.39 -7.19
CA MET A 68 18.50 -1.15 -6.54
C MET A 68 17.53 -0.35 -7.43
N ILE A 69 17.78 -0.32 -8.74
CA ILE A 69 16.85 0.28 -9.71
C ILE A 69 15.47 -0.40 -9.62
N ASN A 70 15.42 -1.74 -9.61
CA ASN A 70 14.16 -2.47 -9.51
C ASN A 70 13.41 -2.15 -8.20
N ILE A 71 14.13 -2.07 -7.07
CA ILE A 71 13.56 -1.69 -5.77
C ILE A 71 12.97 -0.28 -5.83
N GLU A 72 13.69 0.68 -6.40
CA GLU A 72 13.24 2.07 -6.49
C GLU A 72 12.01 2.21 -7.38
N ILE A 73 11.95 1.46 -8.50
CA ILE A 73 10.76 1.40 -9.35
C ILE A 73 9.58 0.77 -8.60
N SER A 74 9.81 -0.27 -7.79
CA SER A 74 8.76 -0.91 -7.00
C SER A 74 8.13 0.03 -5.97
N ARG A 75 8.93 0.95 -5.38
CA ARG A 75 8.42 2.02 -4.49
C ARG A 75 7.43 2.96 -5.19
N LYS A 76 7.61 3.20 -6.49
CA LYS A 76 6.68 4.02 -7.30
C LYS A 76 5.37 3.31 -7.66
N CYS A 77 5.25 2.01 -7.39
CA CYS A 77 4.00 1.28 -7.51
C CYS A 77 3.04 1.58 -6.34
N GLY A 78 3.59 1.77 -5.14
CA GLY A 78 2.88 2.14 -3.93
C GLY A 78 1.88 1.10 -3.40
N GLY A 79 1.52 1.27 -2.13
CA GLY A 79 0.41 0.58 -1.46
C GLY A 79 0.48 -0.94 -1.55
N GLU A 80 -0.65 -1.56 -1.90
CA GLU A 80 -0.75 -3.02 -1.94
C GLU A 80 0.06 -3.67 -3.06
N LEU A 81 0.36 -2.95 -4.15
CA LEU A 81 1.12 -3.51 -5.27
C LEU A 81 2.60 -3.62 -4.90
N GLU A 82 3.17 -2.55 -4.32
CA GLU A 82 4.53 -2.56 -3.80
C GLU A 82 4.73 -3.69 -2.78
N HIS A 83 3.84 -3.81 -1.80
CA HIS A 83 3.92 -4.86 -0.78
C HIS A 83 3.83 -6.26 -1.39
N ALA A 84 2.94 -6.45 -2.35
CA ALA A 84 2.73 -7.72 -3.04
C ALA A 84 3.93 -8.13 -3.92
N ILE A 85 4.65 -7.16 -4.49
CA ILE A 85 5.88 -7.39 -5.24
C ILE A 85 6.99 -7.79 -4.27
N LYS A 86 7.21 -7.01 -3.20
CA LYS A 86 8.25 -7.28 -2.19
C LYS A 86 8.15 -8.68 -1.57
N PHE A 87 6.94 -9.16 -1.33
CA PHE A 87 6.74 -10.49 -0.75
C PHE A 87 7.03 -11.65 -1.72
N ARG A 88 6.92 -11.41 -3.04
CA ARG A 88 7.14 -12.42 -4.08
C ARG A 88 8.57 -12.39 -4.64
N CYS A 89 9.18 -11.21 -4.68
CA CYS A 89 10.54 -10.97 -5.17
C CYS A 89 11.52 -10.90 -3.98
N LEU A 90 11.96 -12.06 -3.49
CA LEU A 90 13.03 -12.15 -2.48
C LEU A 90 14.40 -11.91 -3.16
N GLU A 91 15.27 -11.15 -2.52
CA GLU A 91 16.58 -10.81 -3.09
C GLU A 91 17.52 -12.02 -3.18
N PRO A 92 18.35 -12.13 -4.24
CA PRO A 92 18.41 -11.27 -5.42
C PRO A 92 17.36 -11.66 -6.47
N CYS A 93 16.57 -10.69 -6.92
CA CYS A 93 15.49 -10.89 -7.89
C CYS A 93 15.79 -10.15 -9.21
N SER A 94 15.64 -10.84 -10.35
CA SER A 94 15.93 -10.28 -11.67
C SER A 94 14.91 -9.22 -12.08
N THR A 95 15.29 -8.28 -12.95
CA THR A 95 14.34 -7.34 -13.56
C THR A 95 13.17 -8.07 -14.24
N LYS A 96 13.44 -9.23 -14.86
CA LYS A 96 12.38 -10.05 -15.48
C LYS A 96 11.37 -10.54 -14.43
N ASP A 97 11.87 -11.08 -13.32
CA ASP A 97 11.02 -11.61 -12.26
C ASP A 97 10.15 -10.52 -11.62
N TYR A 98 10.68 -9.30 -11.46
CA TYR A 98 9.91 -8.13 -11.02
C TYR A 98 8.76 -7.80 -11.96
N ILE A 99 9.02 -7.79 -13.26
CA ILE A 99 8.01 -7.48 -14.27
C ILE A 99 6.97 -8.60 -14.34
N ASP A 100 7.40 -9.86 -14.42
CA ASP A 100 6.51 -11.02 -14.47
C ASP A 100 5.62 -11.05 -13.22
N THR A 101 6.18 -10.77 -12.03
CA THR A 101 5.42 -10.65 -10.77
C THR A 101 4.43 -9.50 -10.79
N MET A 102 4.83 -8.33 -11.29
CA MET A 102 3.95 -7.17 -11.39
C MET A 102 2.78 -7.44 -12.35
N GLU A 103 3.06 -8.03 -13.51
CA GLU A 103 2.06 -8.47 -14.49
C GLU A 103 1.11 -9.52 -13.89
N ASP A 104 1.65 -10.50 -13.18
CA ASP A 104 0.88 -11.53 -12.51
C ASP A 104 -0.05 -10.95 -11.44
N ILE A 105 0.44 -10.05 -10.58
CA ILE A 105 -0.37 -9.40 -9.55
C ILE A 105 -1.48 -8.58 -10.17
N ILE A 106 -1.20 -7.82 -11.23
CA ILE A 106 -2.20 -6.97 -11.87
C ILE A 106 -3.25 -7.84 -12.56
N THR A 107 -2.82 -8.86 -13.29
CA THR A 107 -3.71 -9.80 -13.98
C THR A 107 -4.56 -10.58 -12.97
N ARG A 108 -3.97 -11.14 -11.91
CA ARG A 108 -4.68 -11.90 -10.88
C ARG A 108 -5.50 -11.03 -9.92
N LYS A 109 -5.11 -9.78 -9.61
CA LYS A 109 -5.97 -8.86 -8.82
C LYS A 109 -7.15 -8.32 -9.62
N ILE A 110 -7.07 -8.28 -10.95
CA ILE A 110 -8.19 -7.91 -11.81
C ILE A 110 -9.11 -9.13 -12.04
N ILE A 111 -8.55 -10.35 -12.15
CA ILE A 111 -9.30 -11.61 -12.25
C ILE A 111 -9.81 -12.02 -10.85
N GLY A 112 -11.01 -11.53 -10.52
CA GLY A 112 -11.70 -11.82 -9.25
C GLY A 112 -12.54 -10.65 -8.73
N LYS A 113 -12.42 -9.46 -9.32
CA LYS A 113 -13.31 -8.32 -9.03
C LYS A 113 -14.44 -8.23 -10.05
N THR A 114 -15.26 -9.28 -10.08
CA THR A 114 -16.66 -9.17 -10.47
C THR A 114 -17.46 -10.11 -9.57
N TRP A 115 -17.75 -9.66 -8.35
CA TRP A 115 -19.07 -9.95 -7.81
C TRP A 115 -20.04 -8.94 -8.43
N THR A 116 -20.20 -8.99 -9.75
CA THR A 116 -21.51 -8.65 -10.30
C THR A 116 -22.43 -9.64 -9.63
N LYS A 117 -23.20 -9.17 -8.64
CA LYS A 117 -24.44 -9.84 -8.29
C LYS A 117 -25.14 -10.01 -9.62
N ILE A 118 -25.18 -11.25 -10.12
CA ILE A 118 -26.00 -11.60 -11.27
C ILE A 118 -27.38 -11.01 -10.90
N PRO A 119 -27.94 -10.05 -11.66
CA PRO A 119 -29.34 -9.73 -11.48
C PRO A 119 -30.04 -11.05 -11.79
N MET A 120 -30.57 -11.69 -10.75
CA MET A 120 -31.31 -12.92 -10.90
C MET A 120 -32.51 -12.54 -11.76
N GLU A 121 -32.40 -12.83 -13.05
CA GLU A 121 -33.47 -12.62 -14.03
C GLU A 121 -34.72 -13.25 -13.43
N SER A 122 -35.73 -12.43 -13.18
CA SER A 122 -36.99 -12.90 -12.63
C SER A 122 -37.67 -13.74 -13.70
N LYS A 123 -37.38 -15.04 -13.71
CA LYS A 123 -38.21 -15.99 -14.45
C LYS A 123 -39.57 -15.96 -13.78
N MET A 124 -40.56 -15.45 -14.52
CA MET A 124 -41.96 -15.40 -14.12
C MET A 124 -42.39 -16.81 -13.71
N VAL A 125 -42.62 -17.01 -12.42
CA VAL A 125 -43.25 -18.24 -11.91
C VAL A 125 -44.76 -18.07 -12.06
N PRO A 126 -45.49 -19.06 -12.62
CA PRO A 126 -46.95 -19.00 -12.68
C PRO A 126 -47.53 -18.93 -11.26
N LYS A 127 -48.43 -17.98 -11.01
CA LYS A 127 -49.15 -17.84 -9.73
C LYS A 127 -49.97 -19.12 -9.47
N ILE A 128 -49.50 -19.93 -8.53
CA ILE A 128 -50.35 -20.85 -7.79
C ILE A 128 -50.57 -20.18 -6.43
N SER A 129 -51.80 -19.70 -6.19
CA SER A 129 -52.23 -19.22 -4.88
C SER A 129 -52.22 -20.38 -3.88
N ARG A 130 -51.61 -20.18 -2.71
CA ARG A 130 -51.89 -20.96 -1.49
C ARG A 130 -51.33 -20.22 -0.27
N GLU A 131 -52.10 -20.31 0.80
CA GLU A 131 -52.13 -19.45 1.97
C GLU A 131 -50.83 -19.26 2.76
N ASP A 132 -50.84 -18.17 3.53
CA ASP A 132 -50.03 -17.83 4.71
C ASP A 132 -49.15 -18.96 5.27
N ARG A 133 -47.84 -18.83 5.06
CA ARG A 133 -46.85 -19.42 5.96
C ARG A 133 -45.78 -18.37 6.25
N THR A 134 -45.98 -17.64 7.32
CA THR A 134 -44.90 -16.93 8.01
C THR A 134 -43.84 -17.96 8.44
N PRO A 135 -42.55 -17.77 8.10
CA PRO A 135 -41.50 -18.60 8.67
C PRO A 135 -41.29 -18.18 10.13
N GLU A 136 -41.82 -18.94 11.07
CA GLU A 136 -41.48 -18.79 12.49
C GLU A 136 -39.97 -19.07 12.65
N LYS A 137 -39.19 -18.01 12.85
CA LYS A 137 -37.80 -18.13 13.26
C LYS A 137 -37.77 -18.80 14.64
N PRO A 138 -36.93 -19.84 14.85
CA PRO A 138 -36.82 -20.44 16.16
C PRO A 138 -36.25 -19.42 17.15
N VAL A 139 -37.00 -19.16 18.22
CA VAL A 139 -36.58 -18.29 19.31
C VAL A 139 -35.45 -18.97 20.08
N LEU A 140 -34.22 -18.55 19.84
CA LEU A 140 -33.04 -19.00 20.56
C LEU A 140 -33.15 -18.59 22.04
N LYS A 141 -33.04 -19.57 22.93
CA LYS A 141 -33.05 -19.39 24.39
C LYS A 141 -31.65 -19.60 24.95
N CYS A 142 -31.29 -18.84 25.99
CA CYS A 142 -30.00 -19.01 26.65
C CYS A 142 -29.89 -20.42 27.25
N HIS A 143 -28.84 -21.17 26.90
CA HIS A 143 -28.63 -22.54 27.36
C HIS A 143 -28.48 -22.68 28.89
N LYS A 144 -28.15 -21.58 29.60
CA LYS A 144 -27.92 -21.60 31.05
C LYS A 144 -29.12 -21.19 31.90
N CYS A 145 -30.03 -20.37 31.37
CA CYS A 145 -31.18 -19.87 32.13
C CYS A 145 -32.53 -20.01 31.41
N GLY A 146 -32.54 -20.51 30.17
CA GLY A 146 -33.76 -20.70 29.37
C GLY A 146 -34.46 -19.40 28.95
N SER A 147 -33.97 -18.23 29.39
CA SER A 147 -34.57 -16.94 29.05
C SER A 147 -34.09 -16.42 27.69
N THR A 148 -34.97 -15.67 27.03
CA THR A 148 -34.68 -14.93 25.79
C THR A 148 -34.09 -13.55 26.05
N SER A 149 -34.09 -13.11 27.32
CA SER A 149 -33.69 -11.76 27.76
C SER A 149 -32.18 -11.54 27.83
N ASN A 150 -31.38 -12.59 27.72
CA ASN A 150 -29.92 -12.55 27.86
C ASN A 150 -29.17 -12.85 26.54
N LEU A 151 -29.82 -12.75 25.39
CA LEU A 151 -29.10 -12.75 24.12
C LEU A 151 -28.33 -11.43 23.98
N ALA A 152 -27.05 -11.53 23.62
CA ALA A 152 -26.12 -10.39 23.50
C ALA A 152 -26.59 -9.28 22.55
N ASN A 153 -27.63 -9.53 21.75
CA ASN A 153 -28.20 -8.56 20.81
C ASN A 153 -29.41 -7.77 21.37
N THR A 154 -29.78 -7.95 22.64
CA THR A 154 -30.87 -7.20 23.30
C THR A 154 -30.45 -6.59 24.65
N PHE A 155 -29.15 -6.44 24.91
CA PHE A 155 -28.67 -5.76 26.11
C PHE A 155 -28.63 -4.25 25.91
N THR A 156 -29.78 -3.61 25.74
CA THR A 156 -29.90 -2.16 25.93
C THR A 156 -30.19 -1.88 27.40
N LYS A 157 -29.22 -2.09 28.29
CA LYS A 157 -29.32 -1.52 29.64
C LYS A 157 -28.81 -0.09 29.59
N LYS A 158 -29.75 0.86 29.52
CA LYS A 158 -29.52 2.25 29.91
C LYS A 158 -29.11 2.25 31.38
N THR A 159 -27.82 2.35 31.67
CA THR A 159 -27.37 2.58 33.04
C THR A 159 -27.71 4.03 33.39
N LYS A 160 -28.59 4.22 34.38
CA LYS A 160 -28.74 5.53 35.05
C LYS A 160 -27.40 5.84 35.73
N ILE A 161 -26.70 6.84 35.23
CA ILE A 161 -25.53 7.43 35.88
C ILE A 161 -26.03 8.00 37.21
N LYS A 162 -25.50 7.49 38.33
CA LYS A 162 -25.66 8.14 39.62
C LYS A 162 -24.64 9.27 39.67
N GLU A 163 -25.16 10.45 39.95
CA GLU A 163 -24.46 11.69 40.23
C GLU A 163 -23.29 11.44 41.21
N VAL A 164 -22.07 11.73 40.77
CA VAL A 164 -20.88 11.70 41.62
C VAL A 164 -20.83 13.04 42.34
N GLN A 165 -20.96 13.00 43.66
CA GLN A 165 -20.76 14.17 44.51
C GLN A 165 -19.29 14.59 44.45
N VAL A 166 -19.10 15.87 44.12
CA VAL A 166 -17.83 16.58 44.25
C VAL A 166 -17.49 16.67 45.75
N ILE A 167 -16.31 16.19 46.12
CA ILE A 167 -15.66 16.58 47.37
C ILE A 167 -14.26 17.03 46.99
N GLU A 168 -14.04 18.32 47.15
CA GLU A 168 -12.77 19.02 47.02
C GLU A 168 -11.87 18.79 48.24
N GLU A 169 -10.58 18.71 47.93
CA GLU A 169 -9.40 19.13 48.71
C GLU A 169 -8.98 18.40 49.99
N ALA A 170 -7.78 17.80 49.91
CA ALA A 170 -6.69 18.11 50.84
C ALA A 170 -5.32 17.89 50.16
N GLN A 171 -4.50 18.93 50.18
CA GLN A 171 -3.10 19.02 49.73
C GLN A 171 -2.13 18.22 50.63
N CYS A 172 -0.96 17.87 50.10
CA CYS A 172 0.34 17.92 50.79
C CYS A 172 1.44 17.66 49.73
N THR A 173 2.06 18.70 49.17
CA THR A 173 3.29 19.43 49.58
C THR A 173 4.49 19.01 48.75
N GLU A 174 5.19 20.05 48.31
CA GLU A 174 6.39 20.11 47.49
C GLU A 174 7.54 19.29 48.09
N GLU A 175 8.41 18.76 47.22
CA GLU A 175 9.84 18.96 47.36
C GLU A 175 10.51 18.97 45.99
N LYS A 176 10.97 20.17 45.64
CA LYS A 176 12.01 20.45 44.65
C LYS A 176 13.33 19.97 45.25
N GLU A 177 14.18 19.34 44.46
CA GLU A 177 15.61 19.67 44.55
C GLU A 177 16.30 19.49 43.19
N GLU A 178 17.22 20.41 42.98
CA GLU A 178 17.76 20.89 41.72
C GLU A 178 19.27 20.61 41.71
N SER A 179 19.83 20.48 40.51
CA SER A 179 21.23 20.80 40.15
C SER A 179 22.35 19.84 40.57
N GLY A 180 23.36 19.77 39.68
CA GLY A 180 24.66 19.19 39.99
C GLY A 180 25.48 18.80 38.75
N LEU A 181 25.84 19.79 37.93
CA LEU A 181 27.03 19.71 37.07
C LEU A 181 28.26 19.41 37.96
N ASP A 182 29.17 18.55 37.52
CA ASP A 182 30.58 18.80 37.77
C ASP A 182 31.51 18.23 36.69
N SER A 183 32.60 18.97 36.53
CA SER A 183 33.56 18.94 35.43
C SER A 183 34.76 18.01 35.68
N ALA A 184 35.32 17.52 34.56
CA ALA A 184 36.75 17.45 34.24
C ALA A 184 37.68 16.33 34.76
N VAL A 185 38.65 16.08 33.86
CA VAL A 185 40.03 15.57 34.04
C VAL A 185 40.26 14.06 33.97
N SER A 186 40.76 13.61 32.80
CA SER A 186 42.14 13.07 32.67
C SER A 186 42.55 13.00 31.20
#